data_AF-A0A7V9C349-F1
#
_entry.id   AF-A0A7V9C349-F1
#
_cell.length_a   1.000
_cell.length_b   1.000
_cell.length_c   1.000
_cell.angle_alpha   90.00
_cell.angle_beta   90.00
_cell.angle_gamma   90.00
#
_symmetry.space_group_name_H-M   'P 1'
#
loop_
_entity.id
_entity.type
_entity.pdbx_description
1 polymer ?
#
loop_
_entity_poly.entity_id
_entity_poly.type
_entity_poly.pdbx_seq_one_letter_code
_entity_poly.pdbx_strand_id
1 'polypeptide(L)'
;MRKSIIFGLFNLVLIIIVFGSYIIVAQTVITGEWSASTKAEKPDKIYLSFERRTEKGGKNQHGTSFAYEDLQGLTSDSSQNGKAGFRLVREAGTIECEGSFTNGKGSGTFRFTG
;
A
#
# COMPACT_ATOMS: atom_id res chain seq x y z
N MET A 1 -38.86 66.57 4.89
CA MET A 1 -38.50 66.20 3.51
C MET A 1 -38.64 64.69 3.36
N ARG A 2 -39.48 64.22 2.43
CA ARG A 2 -39.71 62.81 2.07
C ARG A 2 -38.66 62.36 1.05
N LYS A 3 -38.04 61.17 1.21
CA LYS A 3 -37.57 60.21 0.15
C LYS A 3 -37.30 58.84 0.82
N SER A 4 -38.18 57.84 0.65
CA SER A 4 -38.05 56.65 -0.25
C SER A 4 -37.18 55.51 0.34
N ILE A 5 -37.77 54.41 0.85
CA ILE A 5 -37.98 53.06 0.22
C ILE A 5 -36.67 52.34 -0.16
N ILE A 6 -36.50 51.08 0.31
CA ILE A 6 -35.94 49.85 -0.31
C ILE A 6 -35.69 48.83 0.84
N PHE A 7 -36.52 47.81 1.10
CA PHE A 7 -36.65 46.47 0.48
C PHE A 7 -35.42 45.53 0.56
N GLY A 8 -35.63 44.37 1.20
CA GLY A 8 -34.74 43.19 1.19
C GLY A 8 -33.57 43.31 2.17
N LEU A 9 -33.07 42.28 2.86
CA LEU A 9 -33.17 40.83 2.85
C LEU A 9 -32.78 40.41 4.31
N PHE A 10 -32.84 39.19 4.82
CA PHE A 10 -32.52 37.87 4.30
C PHE A 10 -32.94 36.91 5.43
N ASN A 11 -33.73 35.90 5.08
CA ASN A 11 -34.19 34.86 5.98
C ASN A 11 -32.96 34.02 6.43
N LEU A 12 -32.59 34.08 7.71
CA LEU A 12 -31.39 33.42 8.22
C LEU A 12 -31.73 31.96 8.53
N VAL A 13 -31.53 31.09 7.55
CA VAL A 13 -31.61 29.63 7.70
C VAL A 13 -30.42 29.17 8.55
N LEU A 14 -30.71 28.64 9.73
CA LEU A 14 -29.73 28.09 10.66
C LEU A 14 -29.41 26.64 10.23
N ILE A 15 -28.32 26.46 9.47
CA ILE A 15 -27.86 25.13 9.05
C ILE A 15 -27.15 24.46 10.24
N ILE A 16 -27.82 23.50 10.86
CA ILE A 16 -27.22 22.63 11.89
C ILE A 16 -26.33 21.61 11.15
N ILE A 17 -25.03 21.89 11.07
CA ILE A 17 -24.05 20.91 10.61
C ILE A 17 -23.78 19.94 11.76
N VAL A 18 -24.49 18.81 11.75
CA VAL A 18 -24.14 17.66 12.58
C VAL A 18 -22.85 17.08 12.02
N PHE A 19 -21.70 17.52 12.54
CA PHE A 19 -20.43 16.84 12.31
C PHE A 19 -20.50 15.50 13.03
N GLY A 20 -21.04 14.49 12.34
CA GLY A 20 -20.89 13.09 12.74
C GLY A 20 -19.41 12.86 12.99
N SER A 21 -19.09 12.45 14.22
CA SER A 21 -17.75 12.08 14.64
C SER A 21 -17.35 10.82 13.88
N TYR A 22 -16.96 10.97 12.61
CA TYR A 22 -16.30 9.93 11.87
C TYR A 22 -14.96 9.72 12.57
N ILE A 23 -14.92 8.74 13.47
CA ILE A 23 -13.66 8.19 13.97
C ILE A 23 -12.99 7.57 12.74
N ILE A 24 -12.14 8.34 12.08
CA ILE A 24 -11.24 7.78 11.07
C ILE A 24 -10.21 6.98 11.88
N VAL A 25 -10.48 5.69 12.07
CA VAL A 25 -9.47 4.76 12.58
C VAL A 25 -8.41 4.65 11.50
N ALA A 26 -7.29 5.35 11.66
CA ALA A 26 -6.11 5.12 10.86
C ALA A 26 -5.59 3.71 11.20
N GLN A 27 -6.00 2.70 10.43
CA GLN A 27 -5.29 1.42 10.44
C GLN A 27 -3.82 1.75 10.15
N THR A 28 -2.94 1.45 11.08
CA THR A 28 -1.50 1.64 10.91
C THR A 28 -1.03 0.65 9.84
N VAL A 29 -1.17 1.03 8.56
CA VAL A 29 -0.72 0.23 7.44
C VAL A 29 0.79 0.05 7.59
N ILE A 30 1.21 -1.20 7.69
CA ILE A 30 2.61 -1.52 7.83
C ILE A 30 3.24 -1.43 6.45
N THR A 31 4.03 -0.38 6.21
CA THR A 31 4.75 -0.20 4.94
C THR A 31 6.24 -0.43 5.09
N GLY A 32 6.88 -0.75 3.97
CA GLY A 32 8.33 -0.91 3.85
C GLY A 32 8.74 -1.16 2.40
N GLU A 33 9.99 -1.55 2.21
CA GLU A 33 10.55 -1.91 0.92
C GLU A 33 10.67 -3.44 0.81
N TRP A 34 10.55 -3.96 -0.40
CA TRP A 34 10.87 -5.34 -0.71
C TRP A 34 11.93 -5.39 -1.81
N SER A 35 12.68 -6.47 -1.82
CA SER A 35 13.62 -6.83 -2.89
C SER A 35 13.48 -8.30 -3.20
N ALA A 36 13.64 -8.67 -4.46
CA ALA A 36 13.52 -10.04 -4.91
C ALA A 36 14.62 -10.42 -5.89
N SER A 37 14.94 -11.71 -5.93
CA SER A 37 15.92 -12.27 -6.85
C SER A 37 15.48 -13.66 -7.31
N THR A 38 15.42 -13.85 -8.62
CA THR A 38 15.21 -15.16 -9.25
C THR A 38 16.55 -15.90 -9.32
N LYS A 39 16.56 -17.18 -8.95
CA LYS A 39 17.76 -18.02 -9.07
C LYS A 39 17.57 -19.04 -10.18
N ALA A 40 18.51 -19.13 -11.12
CA ALA A 40 18.45 -20.11 -12.22
C ALA A 40 18.38 -21.57 -11.73
N GLU A 41 18.96 -21.86 -10.57
CA GLU A 41 18.96 -23.18 -9.93
C GLU A 41 17.59 -23.60 -9.38
N LYS A 42 16.68 -22.66 -9.15
CA LYS A 42 15.34 -22.89 -8.59
C LYS A 42 14.30 -22.03 -9.32
N PRO A 43 13.95 -22.38 -10.57
CA PRO A 43 13.05 -21.58 -11.40
C PRO A 43 11.64 -21.45 -10.81
N ASP A 44 11.22 -22.38 -9.95
CA ASP A 44 9.89 -22.39 -9.34
C ASP A 44 9.81 -21.54 -8.06
N LYS A 45 10.94 -20.97 -7.61
CA LYS A 45 11.00 -20.18 -6.39
C LYS A 45 11.69 -18.84 -6.60
N ILE A 46 11.21 -17.85 -5.87
CA ILE A 46 11.80 -16.52 -5.82
C ILE A 46 12.28 -16.22 -4.41
N TYR A 47 13.49 -15.68 -4.27
CA TYR A 47 13.93 -15.14 -3.00
C TYR A 47 13.35 -13.75 -2.83
N LEU A 48 12.61 -13.52 -1.75
CA LEU A 48 11.99 -12.25 -1.42
C LEU A 48 12.49 -11.80 -0.05
N SER A 49 12.89 -10.54 0.04
CA SER A 49 13.39 -9.90 1.26
C SER A 49 12.61 -8.63 1.52
N PHE A 50 12.00 -8.56 2.69
CA PHE A 50 11.26 -7.42 3.18
C PHE A 50 12.15 -6.63 4.13
N GLU A 51 12.23 -5.32 3.92
CA GLU A 51 12.94 -4.40 4.77
C GLU A 51 11.99 -3.32 5.28
N ARG A 52 12.02 -3.09 6.59
CA ARG A 52 11.28 -2.01 7.23
C ARG A 52 12.19 -1.19 8.12
N ARG A 53 12.08 0.12 8.03
CA ARG A 53 12.70 1.04 8.99
C ARG A 53 11.82 1.19 10.22
N THR A 54 12.44 1.07 11.37
CA THR A 54 11.82 1.34 12.67
C THR A 54 11.99 2.82 13.03
N GLU A 55 11.09 3.35 13.86
CA GLU A 55 11.13 4.77 14.28
C GLU A 55 12.43 5.15 15.00
N LYS A 56 13.11 4.18 15.64
CA LYS A 56 14.40 4.37 16.31
C LYS A 56 15.61 4.26 15.37
N GLY A 57 15.39 4.22 14.05
CA GLY A 57 16.45 4.15 13.03
C GLY A 57 17.03 2.75 12.78
N GLY A 58 16.53 1.72 13.46
CA GLY A 58 16.88 0.32 13.16
C GLY A 58 16.23 -0.16 11.87
N LYS A 59 16.88 -1.09 11.16
CA LYS A 59 16.32 -1.78 9.99
C LYS A 59 16.01 -3.22 10.35
N ASN A 60 14.77 -3.64 10.12
CA ASN A 60 14.37 -5.03 10.23
C ASN A 60 14.30 -5.59 8.82
N GLN A 61 15.17 -6.57 8.52
CA GLN A 61 15.20 -7.26 7.25
C GLN A 61 14.86 -8.74 7.47
N HIS A 62 13.90 -9.24 6.70
CA HIS A 62 13.55 -10.66 6.69
C HIS A 62 13.42 -11.14 5.26
N GLY A 63 14.24 -12.13 4.89
CA GLY A 63 14.23 -12.70 3.55
C GLY A 63 14.08 -14.21 3.55
N THR A 64 13.23 -14.72 2.67
CA THR A 64 12.96 -16.14 2.49
C THR A 64 12.60 -16.44 1.02
N SER A 65 12.68 -17.71 0.64
CA SER A 65 12.25 -18.15 -0.67
C SER A 65 10.79 -18.57 -0.65
N PHE A 66 9.98 -17.99 -1.54
CA PHE A 66 8.59 -18.36 -1.77
C PHE A 66 8.44 -19.10 -3.09
N ALA A 67 7.48 -20.02 -3.17
CA ALA A 67 7.06 -20.57 -4.44
C ALA A 67 6.19 -19.54 -5.18
N TYR A 68 6.25 -19.49 -6.52
CA TYR A 68 5.42 -18.56 -7.28
C TYR A 68 3.91 -18.78 -7.05
N GLU A 69 3.49 -20.01 -6.74
CA GLU A 69 2.11 -20.34 -6.38
C GLU A 69 1.59 -19.62 -5.12
N ASP A 70 2.47 -19.26 -4.18
CA ASP A 70 2.11 -18.49 -2.98
C ASP A 70 1.92 -17.00 -3.29
N LEU A 71 2.41 -16.54 -4.45
CA LEU A 71 2.46 -15.13 -4.84
C LEU A 71 1.40 -14.85 -5.91
N GLN A 72 0.24 -14.38 -5.46
CA GLN A 72 -0.87 -14.07 -6.36
C GLN A 72 -0.50 -12.89 -7.25
N GLY A 73 -0.52 -13.10 -8.57
CA GLY A 73 -0.19 -12.07 -9.57
C GLY A 73 1.28 -12.01 -9.98
N LEU A 74 2.14 -12.90 -9.46
CA LEU A 74 3.53 -13.02 -9.93
C LEU A 74 3.76 -14.34 -10.66
N THR A 75 4.31 -14.28 -11.86
CA THR A 75 4.79 -15.45 -12.60
C THR A 75 6.31 -15.39 -12.77
N SER A 76 6.94 -16.55 -13.02
CA SER A 76 8.37 -16.64 -13.31
C SER A 76 8.78 -15.71 -14.45
N ASP A 77 7.98 -15.65 -15.52
CA ASP A 77 8.25 -14.81 -16.69
C ASP A 77 8.20 -13.31 -16.36
N SER A 78 7.17 -12.87 -15.62
CA SER A 78 7.03 -11.47 -15.23
C SER A 78 8.12 -11.01 -14.27
N SER A 79 8.71 -11.94 -13.52
CA SER A 79 9.83 -11.68 -12.62
C SER A 79 11.19 -11.54 -13.32
N GLN A 80 11.29 -11.85 -14.61
CA GLN A 80 12.51 -11.61 -15.38
C GLN A 80 12.64 -10.15 -15.80
N ASN A 81 11.57 -9.55 -16.34
CA ASN A 81 11.58 -8.16 -16.77
C ASN A 81 10.15 -7.64 -16.85
N GLY A 82 9.76 -6.69 -16.00
CA GLY A 82 8.37 -6.21 -16.00
C GLY A 82 7.94 -5.49 -14.73
N LYS A 83 6.65 -5.15 -14.66
CA LYS A 83 6.06 -4.56 -13.44
C LYS A 83 5.84 -5.67 -12.40
N ALA A 84 6.21 -5.39 -11.16
CA ALA A 84 5.91 -6.24 -10.02
C ALA A 84 4.62 -5.75 -9.37
N GLY A 85 3.58 -6.59 -9.37
CA GLY A 85 2.32 -6.32 -8.69
C GLY A 85 1.76 -7.64 -8.20
N PHE A 86 2.04 -7.98 -6.94
CA PHE A 86 1.67 -9.29 -6.40
C PHE A 86 1.27 -9.21 -4.94
N ARG A 87 0.54 -10.23 -4.49
CA ARG A 87 0.04 -10.33 -3.12
C ARG A 87 0.51 -11.63 -2.49
N LEU A 88 0.97 -11.53 -1.25
CA LEU A 88 1.23 -12.67 -0.40
C LEU A 88 0.13 -12.75 0.65
N VAL A 89 -0.80 -13.70 0.47
CA VAL A 89 -1.93 -13.92 1.39
C VAL A 89 -1.55 -15.02 2.35
N ARG A 90 -1.59 -14.71 3.66
CA ARG A 90 -1.33 -15.67 4.74
C ARG A 90 -2.43 -15.51 5.81
N GLU A 91 -2.50 -16.46 6.74
CA GLU A 91 -3.46 -16.42 7.86
C GLU A 91 -3.34 -15.14 8.71
N ALA A 92 -2.13 -14.60 8.84
CA ALA A 92 -1.88 -13.38 9.63
C ALA A 92 -2.22 -12.07 8.91
N GLY A 93 -2.59 -12.11 7.64
CA GLY A 93 -2.88 -10.93 6.82
C GLY A 93 -2.33 -11.03 5.39
N THR A 94 -2.50 -9.96 4.63
CA THR A 94 -2.05 -9.85 3.24
C THR A 94 -0.95 -8.81 3.11
N ILE A 95 0.13 -9.18 2.42
CA ILE A 95 1.15 -8.24 1.96
C ILE A 95 0.91 -7.95 0.49
N GLU A 96 0.66 -6.69 0.16
CA GLU A 96 0.61 -6.18 -1.21
C GLU A 96 1.98 -5.62 -1.57
N CYS A 97 2.55 -6.09 -2.68
CA CYS A 97 3.86 -5.68 -3.17
C CYS A 97 3.71 -5.02 -4.53
N GLU A 98 4.28 -3.83 -4.66
CA GLU A 98 4.35 -3.08 -5.92
C GLU A 98 5.78 -2.70 -6.24
N GLY A 99 6.15 -2.69 -7.52
CA GLY A 99 7.47 -2.30 -7.98
C GLY A 99 7.76 -2.76 -9.40
N SER A 100 9.00 -3.16 -9.64
CA SER A 100 9.44 -3.64 -10.95
C SER A 100 10.53 -4.69 -10.82
N PHE A 101 10.61 -5.56 -11.82
CA PHE A 101 11.69 -6.51 -12.07
C PHE A 101 12.52 -6.09 -13.27
N THR A 102 13.83 -6.20 -13.12
CA THR A 102 14.83 -5.96 -14.16
C THR A 102 15.87 -7.07 -14.10
N ASN A 103 15.98 -7.86 -15.18
CA ASN A 103 16.95 -8.95 -15.30
C ASN A 103 16.94 -9.93 -14.10
N GLY A 104 15.75 -10.39 -13.71
CA GLY A 104 15.57 -11.35 -12.61
C GLY A 104 15.72 -10.76 -11.20
N LYS A 105 15.94 -9.45 -11.07
CA LYS A 105 15.99 -8.74 -9.78
C LYS A 105 14.83 -7.78 -9.67
N GLY A 106 14.09 -7.85 -8.57
CA GLY A 106 12.95 -6.97 -8.32
C GLY A 106 13.14 -6.11 -7.08
N SER A 107 12.49 -4.96 -7.04
CA SER A 107 12.39 -4.13 -5.85
C SER A 107 11.17 -3.23 -5.91
N GLY A 108 10.70 -2.80 -4.74
CA GLY A 108 9.69 -1.76 -4.62
C GLY A 108 9.13 -1.67 -3.21
N THR A 109 7.89 -1.19 -3.09
CA THR A 109 7.24 -0.96 -1.79
C THR A 109 6.25 -2.07 -1.49
N PHE A 110 6.07 -2.37 -0.20
CA PHE A 110 5.01 -3.26 0.25
C PHE A 110 4.10 -2.57 1.26
N ARG A 111 2.87 -3.06 1.34
CA ARG A 111 1.85 -2.68 2.31
C ARG A 111 1.29 -3.95 2.93
N PHE A 112 1.40 -4.08 4.24
CA PHE A 112 0.78 -5.14 5.00
C PHE A 112 -0.53 -4.66 5.61
N THR A 113 -1.56 -5.49 5.42
CA THR A 113 -2.90 -5.32 5.95
C THR A 113 -3.26 -6.60 6.69
N GLY A 114 -3.53 -6.50 7.99
CA GLY A 114 -3.91 -7.61 8.87
C GLY A 114 -4.99 -7.18 9.84
#